data_AF-A0A3D3RFD6-F1
#
_entry.id   AF-A0A3D3RFD6-F1
#
_cell.length_a   1.000
_cell.length_b   1.000
_cell.length_c   1.000
_cell.angle_alpha   90.00
_cell.angle_beta   90.00
_cell.angle_gamma   90.00
#
_symmetry.space_group_name_H-M   'P 1'
#
loop_
_entity.id
_entity.type
_entity.pdbx_description
1 polymer ?
#
loop_
_entity_poly.entity_id
_entity_poly.type
_entity_poly.pdbx_seq_one_letter_code
_entity_poly.pdbx_strand_id
1 'polypeptide(L)'
;MISAEKNKEQVSGQLDRENQFLAILPEIRRQALFAFRALRTEAKEEAVAEAIANAFVSYNRLIEQGKGSKIYPSVLTRYAVAQIRSGRMVGTSLNSNCVLSEAAKQKYGLRVDRLDYCAKCGEWFEFIVEDRRTPVPDQAAFRCDFPNWLGTLSPQKRQIAERLAVGDTTSEVAQTCKVSPGRVSQIRRELDDSWQEFHRELEDYSRTTIVATG
;
A
#
# COMPACT_ATOMS: atom_id res chain seq x y z
N MET A 1 -47.56 -28.13 -4.47
CA MET A 1 -46.74 -29.04 -3.62
C MET A 1 -45.39 -29.42 -4.25
N ILE A 2 -45.24 -29.45 -5.58
CA ILE A 2 -43.99 -29.86 -6.27
C ILE A 2 -42.78 -28.91 -6.02
N SER A 3 -43.01 -27.62 -5.74
CA SER A 3 -41.92 -26.65 -5.52
C SER A 3 -41.24 -26.76 -4.15
N ALA A 4 -41.92 -27.31 -3.13
CA ALA A 4 -41.36 -27.42 -1.78
C ALA A 4 -40.42 -28.63 -1.65
N GLU A 5 -40.71 -29.72 -2.35
CA GLU A 5 -39.91 -30.96 -2.34
C GLU A 5 -38.59 -30.79 -3.11
N LYS A 6 -38.61 -30.15 -4.29
CA LYS A 6 -37.39 -29.81 -5.04
C LYS A 6 -36.44 -28.93 -4.25
N ASN A 7 -36.98 -27.99 -3.47
CA ASN A 7 -36.18 -27.10 -2.63
C ASN A 7 -35.52 -27.88 -1.48
N LYS A 8 -36.21 -28.88 -0.91
CA LYS A 8 -35.69 -29.73 0.16
C LYS A 8 -34.58 -30.68 -0.31
N GLU A 9 -34.69 -31.23 -1.51
CA GLU A 9 -33.66 -32.08 -2.13
C GLU A 9 -32.44 -31.30 -2.61
N GLN A 10 -32.63 -30.07 -3.12
CA GLN A 10 -31.50 -29.20 -3.47
C GLN A 10 -30.72 -28.76 -2.23
N VAL A 11 -31.42 -28.39 -1.15
CA VAL A 11 -30.81 -27.99 0.12
C VAL A 11 -30.06 -29.16 0.77
N SER A 12 -30.62 -30.38 0.77
CA SER A 12 -29.94 -31.56 1.33
C SER A 12 -28.68 -31.95 0.54
N GLY A 13 -28.75 -31.91 -0.80
CA GLY A 13 -27.59 -32.18 -1.66
C GLY A 13 -26.49 -31.12 -1.54
N GLN A 14 -26.83 -29.87 -1.23
CA GLN A 14 -25.86 -28.81 -0.97
C GLN A 14 -25.20 -28.97 0.41
N LEU A 15 -25.97 -29.25 1.46
CA LEU A 15 -25.45 -29.53 2.80
C LEU A 15 -24.48 -30.73 2.80
N ASP A 16 -24.76 -31.78 2.02
CA ASP A 16 -23.86 -32.92 1.86
C ASP A 16 -22.52 -32.53 1.21
N ARG A 17 -22.56 -31.70 0.16
CA ARG A 17 -21.34 -31.18 -0.49
C ARG A 17 -20.51 -30.31 0.44
N GLU A 18 -21.15 -29.45 1.22
CA GLU A 18 -20.49 -28.57 2.18
C GLU A 18 -19.82 -29.40 3.28
N ASN A 19 -20.52 -30.39 3.84
CA ASN A 19 -19.97 -31.29 4.86
C ASN A 19 -18.79 -32.12 4.35
N GLN A 20 -18.86 -32.62 3.12
CA GLN A 20 -17.75 -33.34 2.48
C GLN A 20 -16.52 -32.45 2.30
N PHE A 21 -16.70 -31.17 1.95
CA PHE A 21 -15.57 -30.22 1.88
C PHE A 21 -14.99 -29.93 3.26
N LEU A 22 -15.84 -29.73 4.28
CA LEU A 22 -15.40 -29.50 5.65
C LEU A 22 -14.58 -30.68 6.20
N ALA A 23 -14.86 -31.92 5.78
CA ALA A 23 -14.08 -33.09 6.16
C ALA A 23 -12.63 -33.04 5.64
N ILE A 24 -12.39 -32.46 4.46
CA ILE A 24 -11.05 -32.35 3.85
C ILE A 24 -10.34 -31.02 4.15
N LEU A 25 -11.06 -30.01 4.64
CA LEU A 25 -10.55 -28.67 4.92
C LEU A 25 -9.34 -28.63 5.87
N PRO A 26 -9.30 -29.39 6.99
CA PRO A 26 -8.14 -29.38 7.88
C PRO A 26 -6.84 -29.79 7.19
N GLU A 27 -6.91 -30.76 6.27
CA GLU A 27 -5.76 -31.25 5.52
C GLU A 27 -5.29 -30.22 4.47
N ILE A 28 -6.22 -29.58 3.78
CA ILE A 28 -5.93 -28.46 2.87
C ILE A 28 -5.21 -27.33 3.63
N ARG A 29 -5.77 -26.93 4.78
CA ARG A 29 -5.19 -25.87 5.62
C ARG A 29 -3.78 -26.22 6.10
N ARG A 30 -3.55 -27.46 6.58
CA ARG A 30 -2.24 -27.94 7.02
C ARG A 30 -1.20 -27.84 5.92
N GLN A 31 -1.55 -28.28 4.71
CA GLN A 31 -0.65 -28.24 3.56
C GLN A 31 -0.40 -26.81 3.07
N ALA A 32 -1.41 -25.95 3.06
CA ALA A 32 -1.27 -24.53 2.71
C ALA A 32 -0.33 -23.81 3.70
N LEU A 33 -0.52 -24.01 5.01
CA LEU A 33 0.36 -23.46 6.05
C LEU A 33 1.81 -23.87 5.84
N PHE A 34 2.05 -25.14 5.49
CA PHE A 34 3.39 -25.64 5.18
C PHE A 34 3.97 -25.02 3.90
N ALA A 35 3.16 -24.87 2.85
CA ALA A 35 3.56 -24.30 1.57
C ALA A 35 3.94 -22.81 1.66
N PHE A 36 3.29 -22.07 2.56
CA PHE A 36 3.49 -20.64 2.79
C PHE A 36 4.31 -20.32 4.05
N ARG A 37 5.01 -21.32 4.62
CA ARG A 37 5.75 -21.18 5.88
C ARG A 37 6.76 -20.02 5.91
N ALA A 38 7.33 -19.68 4.74
CA ALA A 38 8.31 -18.61 4.57
C ALA A 38 7.70 -17.19 4.51
N LEU A 39 6.38 -17.06 4.38
CA LEU A 39 5.70 -15.77 4.42
C LEU A 39 5.61 -15.24 5.85
N ARG A 40 5.65 -13.90 5.99
CA ARG A 40 5.29 -13.19 7.23
C ARG A 40 3.84 -13.49 7.61
N THR A 41 3.50 -13.34 8.90
CA THR A 41 2.20 -13.75 9.47
C THR A 41 1.01 -13.23 8.66
N GLU A 42 0.91 -11.92 8.43
CA GLU A 42 -0.20 -11.32 7.67
C GLU A 42 -0.32 -11.91 6.25
N ALA A 43 0.79 -11.98 5.51
CA ALA A 43 0.80 -12.50 4.14
C ALA A 43 0.50 -14.02 4.10
N LYS A 44 0.86 -14.74 5.16
CA LYS A 44 0.59 -16.16 5.30
C LYS A 44 -0.89 -16.42 5.54
N GLU A 45 -1.53 -15.64 6.40
CA GLU A 45 -2.97 -15.74 6.66
C GLU A 45 -3.78 -15.49 5.38
N GLU A 46 -3.45 -14.42 4.67
CA GLU A 46 -4.07 -14.09 3.38
C GLU A 46 -3.89 -15.24 2.35
N ALA A 47 -2.66 -15.72 2.17
CA ALA A 47 -2.36 -16.79 1.23
C ALA A 47 -3.05 -18.12 1.58
N VAL A 48 -3.22 -18.42 2.88
CA VAL A 48 -3.94 -19.62 3.33
C VAL A 48 -5.43 -19.49 3.07
N ALA A 49 -6.04 -18.34 3.37
CA ALA A 49 -7.46 -18.09 3.08
C ALA A 49 -7.74 -18.20 1.58
N GLU A 50 -6.88 -17.60 0.76
CA GLU A 50 -6.94 -17.65 -0.69
C GLU A 50 -6.78 -19.09 -1.24
N ALA A 51 -5.90 -19.89 -0.63
CA ALA A 51 -5.72 -21.29 -1.04
C ALA A 51 -6.96 -22.14 -0.73
N ILE A 52 -7.60 -21.90 0.42
CA ILE A 52 -8.85 -22.56 0.80
C ILE A 52 -9.97 -22.16 -0.18
N ALA A 53 -10.07 -20.88 -0.54
CA ALA A 53 -11.05 -20.40 -1.52
C ALA A 53 -10.85 -21.06 -2.90
N ASN A 54 -9.62 -21.08 -3.42
CA ASN A 54 -9.30 -21.73 -4.71
C ASN A 54 -9.61 -23.23 -4.68
N ALA A 55 -9.31 -23.90 -3.55
CA ALA A 55 -9.62 -25.31 -3.36
C ALA A 55 -11.13 -25.56 -3.37
N PHE A 56 -11.93 -24.72 -2.73
CA PHE A 56 -13.40 -24.82 -2.71
C PHE A 56 -14.02 -24.61 -4.10
N VAL A 57 -13.55 -23.60 -4.85
CA VAL A 57 -13.99 -23.37 -6.24
C VAL A 57 -13.68 -24.57 -7.12
N SER A 58 -12.47 -25.12 -7.02
CA SER A 58 -12.05 -26.30 -7.78
C SER A 58 -12.83 -27.55 -7.39
N TYR A 59 -13.10 -27.73 -6.09
CA TYR A 59 -13.92 -28.81 -5.54
C TYR A 59 -15.33 -28.80 -6.12
N ASN A 60 -16.04 -27.65 -6.06
CA ASN A 60 -17.38 -27.51 -6.61
C ASN A 60 -17.38 -27.79 -8.12
N ARG A 61 -16.38 -27.28 -8.84
CA ARG A 61 -16.24 -27.53 -10.27
C ARG A 61 -16.05 -29.00 -10.61
N LEU A 62 -15.33 -29.76 -9.77
CA LEU A 62 -15.15 -31.21 -9.96
C LEU A 62 -16.44 -31.99 -9.70
N ILE A 63 -17.22 -31.60 -8.70
CA ILE A 63 -18.53 -32.21 -8.40
C ILE A 63 -19.51 -31.96 -9.54
N GLU A 64 -19.61 -30.71 -10.03
CA GLU A 64 -20.43 -30.35 -11.19
C GLU A 64 -20.08 -31.18 -12.44
N GLN A 65 -18.80 -31.52 -12.60
CA GLN A 65 -18.32 -32.36 -13.71
C GLN A 65 -18.50 -33.86 -13.47
N GLY A 66 -19.11 -34.28 -12.35
CA GLY A 66 -19.27 -35.69 -11.99
C GLY A 66 -17.96 -36.40 -11.63
N LYS A 67 -16.91 -35.65 -11.26
CA LYS A 67 -15.57 -36.16 -10.95
C LYS A 67 -15.27 -36.22 -9.45
N GLY A 68 -16.30 -36.41 -8.62
CA GLY A 68 -16.18 -36.44 -7.16
C GLY A 68 -15.14 -37.45 -6.65
N SER A 69 -15.01 -38.60 -7.32
CA SER A 69 -14.03 -39.66 -6.97
C SER A 69 -12.56 -39.25 -7.13
N LYS A 70 -12.28 -38.15 -7.83
CA LYS A 70 -10.91 -37.65 -8.09
C LYS A 70 -10.52 -36.48 -7.18
N ILE A 71 -11.30 -36.22 -6.15
CA ILE A 71 -11.06 -35.12 -5.21
C ILE A 71 -10.08 -35.60 -4.15
N TYR A 72 -8.86 -35.05 -4.22
CA TYR A 72 -7.81 -35.30 -3.24
C TYR A 72 -7.34 -33.97 -2.63
N PRO A 73 -7.26 -33.85 -1.29
CA PRO A 73 -6.82 -32.61 -0.63
C PRO A 73 -5.44 -32.15 -1.10
N SER A 74 -4.53 -33.09 -1.33
CA SER A 74 -3.18 -32.84 -1.84
C SER A 74 -3.17 -32.20 -3.22
N VAL A 75 -4.03 -32.67 -4.12
CA VAL A 75 -4.11 -32.16 -5.50
C VAL A 75 -4.75 -30.79 -5.53
N LEU A 76 -5.85 -30.59 -4.79
CA LEU A 76 -6.50 -29.28 -4.65
C LEU A 76 -5.51 -28.23 -4.12
N THR A 77 -4.82 -28.56 -3.02
CA THR A 77 -3.88 -27.63 -2.40
C THR A 77 -2.70 -27.32 -3.32
N ARG A 78 -2.15 -28.33 -4.00
CA ARG A 78 -1.03 -28.13 -4.95
C ARG A 78 -1.40 -27.13 -6.05
N TYR A 79 -2.59 -27.26 -6.65
CA TYR A 79 -3.02 -26.35 -7.71
C TYR A 79 -3.38 -24.96 -7.18
N ALA A 80 -4.01 -24.86 -6.01
CA ALA A 80 -4.29 -23.59 -5.35
C ALA A 80 -2.98 -22.81 -5.05
N VAL A 81 -1.98 -23.49 -4.49
CA VAL A 81 -0.64 -22.89 -4.23
C VAL A 81 0.02 -22.44 -5.53
N ALA A 82 -0.06 -23.24 -6.60
CA ALA A 82 0.49 -22.87 -7.90
C ALA A 82 -0.21 -21.65 -8.52
N GLN A 83 -1.54 -21.53 -8.37
CA GLN A 83 -2.31 -20.37 -8.82
C GLN A 83 -1.87 -19.11 -8.09
N ILE A 84 -1.81 -19.14 -6.76
CA ILE A 84 -1.39 -17.99 -5.95
C ILE A 84 0.03 -17.56 -6.31
N ARG A 85 0.96 -18.51 -6.47
CA ARG A 85 2.35 -18.21 -6.88
C ARG A 85 2.42 -17.57 -8.27
N SER A 86 1.50 -17.91 -9.17
CA SER A 86 1.36 -17.25 -10.48
C SER A 86 0.63 -15.89 -10.42
N GLY A 87 0.32 -15.38 -9.23
CA GLY A 87 -0.40 -14.12 -9.03
C GLY A 87 -1.91 -14.22 -9.29
N ARG A 88 -2.48 -15.43 -9.37
CA ARG A 88 -3.91 -15.66 -9.60
C ARG A 88 -4.67 -15.80 -8.30
N MET A 89 -5.76 -15.05 -8.19
CA MET A 89 -6.66 -15.02 -7.03
C MET A 89 -8.09 -15.40 -7.47
N VAL A 90 -8.90 -15.88 -6.53
CA VAL A 90 -10.32 -16.18 -6.71
C VAL A 90 -11.09 -14.87 -6.91
N GLY A 91 -12.06 -14.89 -7.83
CA GLY A 91 -13.02 -13.79 -8.00
C GLY A 91 -12.46 -12.50 -8.62
N THR A 92 -11.13 -12.39 -8.77
CA THR A 92 -10.48 -11.21 -9.35
C THR A 92 -9.95 -11.52 -10.74
N SER A 93 -10.44 -10.81 -11.76
CA SER A 93 -9.84 -10.88 -13.09
C SER A 93 -8.41 -10.35 -13.05
N LEU A 94 -7.47 -11.08 -13.65
CA LEU A 94 -6.09 -10.62 -13.79
C LEU A 94 -6.07 -9.41 -14.72
N ASN A 95 -5.83 -8.22 -14.16
CA ASN A 95 -5.65 -7.03 -14.97
C ASN A 95 -4.17 -6.64 -15.00
N SER A 96 -3.45 -7.08 -16.04
CA SER A 96 -2.04 -6.70 -16.22
C SER A 96 -1.85 -5.20 -16.49
N ASN A 97 -2.90 -4.44 -16.77
CA ASN A 97 -2.84 -2.98 -16.91
C ASN A 97 -3.02 -2.27 -15.56
N CYS A 98 -3.43 -2.98 -14.51
CA CYS A 98 -3.42 -2.44 -13.16
C CYS A 98 -2.00 -2.55 -12.58
N VAL A 99 -1.32 -1.41 -12.47
CA VAL A 99 0.07 -1.27 -11.99
C VAL A 99 0.29 -1.94 -10.63
N LEU A 100 -0.72 -1.92 -9.76
CA LEU A 100 -0.64 -2.51 -8.42
C LEU A 100 -0.90 -4.02 -8.40
N SER A 101 -1.40 -4.60 -9.50
CA SER A 101 -1.67 -6.03 -9.56
C SER A 101 -0.37 -6.86 -9.57
N GLU A 102 -0.41 -8.02 -8.94
CA GLU A 102 0.76 -8.91 -8.92
C GLU A 102 1.13 -9.41 -10.32
N ALA A 103 0.13 -9.57 -11.19
CA ALA A 103 0.33 -9.90 -12.60
C ALA A 103 1.11 -8.82 -13.36
N ALA A 104 0.81 -7.54 -13.14
CA ALA A 104 1.57 -6.44 -13.73
C ALA A 104 3.00 -6.39 -13.18
N LYS A 105 3.16 -6.57 -11.86
CA LYS A 105 4.49 -6.62 -11.22
C LYS A 105 5.36 -7.74 -11.78
N GLN A 106 4.83 -8.95 -11.91
CA GLN A 106 5.58 -10.08 -12.47
C GLN A 106 5.88 -9.89 -13.96
N LYS A 107 4.92 -9.39 -14.75
CA LYS A 107 5.09 -9.23 -16.21
C LYS A 107 6.09 -8.12 -16.56
N TYR A 108 6.04 -6.99 -15.87
CA TYR A 108 6.83 -5.80 -16.20
C TYR A 108 7.99 -5.55 -15.22
N GLY A 109 8.19 -6.43 -14.23
CA GLY A 109 9.24 -6.26 -13.22
C GLY A 109 9.00 -5.06 -12.30
N LEU A 110 7.74 -4.67 -12.08
CA LEU A 110 7.42 -3.50 -11.25
C LEU A 110 7.61 -3.83 -9.78
N ARG A 111 8.27 -2.92 -9.08
CA ARG A 111 8.38 -2.92 -7.63
C ARG A 111 7.57 -1.76 -7.08
N VAL A 112 6.64 -2.06 -6.18
CA VAL A 112 5.92 -1.03 -5.42
C VAL A 112 6.72 -0.76 -4.17
N ASP A 113 7.36 0.41 -4.14
CA ASP A 113 7.97 0.91 -2.91
C ASP A 113 6.99 1.81 -2.17
N ARG A 114 7.16 1.82 -0.85
CA ARG A 114 6.39 2.66 0.04
C ARG A 114 6.84 4.10 -0.17
N LEU A 115 5.87 4.94 -0.54
CA LEU A 115 6.12 6.31 -0.95
C LEU A 115 6.74 7.10 0.25
N ASP A 116 6.36 6.79 1.49
CA ASP A 116 6.85 7.36 2.75
C ASP A 116 8.36 7.22 3.05
N TYR A 117 9.15 6.50 2.24
CA TYR A 117 10.58 6.35 2.51
C TYR A 117 11.46 6.16 1.27
N CYS A 118 11.69 7.23 0.50
CA CYS A 118 12.89 7.32 -0.34
C CYS A 118 13.98 8.15 0.34
N ALA A 119 14.63 7.58 1.36
CA ALA A 119 15.80 8.19 2.01
C ALA A 119 17.00 8.37 1.06
N LYS A 120 17.00 7.72 -0.11
CA LYS A 120 18.11 7.76 -1.07
C LYS A 120 18.05 8.90 -2.08
N CYS A 121 16.87 9.44 -2.37
CA CYS A 121 16.71 10.38 -3.48
C CYS A 121 16.55 11.84 -3.05
N GLY A 122 16.32 12.14 -1.77
CA GLY A 122 16.09 13.53 -1.32
C GLY A 122 14.76 14.12 -1.81
N GLU A 123 13.88 13.29 -2.39
CA GLU A 123 12.60 13.66 -2.99
C GLU A 123 11.42 13.53 -2.02
N TRP A 124 11.67 13.55 -0.71
CA TRP A 124 10.61 13.55 0.32
C TRP A 124 9.71 14.81 0.24
N PHE A 125 10.12 15.82 -0.53
CA PHE A 125 9.36 17.04 -0.82
C PHE A 125 8.12 16.83 -1.68
N GLU A 126 8.09 15.84 -2.58
CA GLU A 126 6.93 15.60 -3.44
C GLU A 126 5.67 15.21 -2.65
N PHE A 127 5.85 14.79 -1.41
CA PHE A 127 4.84 14.29 -0.48
C PHE A 127 4.10 15.39 0.28
N ILE A 128 4.75 16.53 0.49
CA ILE A 128 4.25 17.59 1.39
C ILE A 128 3.04 18.31 0.76
N VAL A 129 2.83 18.18 -0.56
CA VAL A 129 2.02 19.12 -1.34
C VAL A 129 0.68 18.54 -1.83
N GLU A 130 0.36 17.28 -1.56
CA GLU A 130 -0.97 16.76 -1.91
C GLU A 130 -2.05 17.19 -0.88
N ASP A 131 -2.29 18.49 -0.75
CA ASP A 131 -3.47 19.04 -0.09
C ASP A 131 -4.55 19.40 -1.12
N ARG A 132 -5.71 18.74 -1.06
CA ARG A 132 -6.87 19.04 -1.93
C ARG A 132 -7.53 20.39 -1.61
N ARG A 133 -7.15 21.06 -0.53
CA ARG A 133 -7.71 22.34 -0.09
C ARG A 133 -6.93 23.54 -0.64
N THR A 134 -5.64 23.37 -0.94
CA THR A 134 -4.77 24.42 -1.46
C THR A 134 -4.94 24.54 -2.98
N PRO A 135 -5.14 25.73 -3.57
CA PRO A 135 -5.20 25.90 -5.03
C PRO A 135 -3.93 25.39 -5.76
N VAL A 136 -4.11 24.90 -6.99
CA VAL A 136 -3.00 24.36 -7.82
C VAL A 136 -1.83 25.35 -8.01
N PRO A 137 -2.05 26.67 -8.25
CA PRO A 137 -0.96 27.62 -8.37
C PRO A 137 -0.12 27.73 -7.10
N ASP A 138 -0.76 27.74 -5.93
CA ASP A 138 -0.08 27.85 -4.64
C ASP A 138 0.72 26.58 -4.31
N GLN A 139 0.16 25.41 -4.67
CA GLN A 139 0.89 24.14 -4.61
C GLN A 139 2.13 24.15 -5.49
N ALA A 140 2.01 24.65 -6.72
CA ALA A 140 3.14 24.72 -7.66
C ALA A 140 4.22 25.72 -7.17
N ALA A 141 3.81 26.90 -6.69
CA ALA A 141 4.71 27.88 -6.11
C ALA A 141 5.48 27.30 -4.91
N PHE A 142 4.78 26.65 -3.98
CA PHE A 142 5.40 26.00 -2.84
C PHE A 142 6.41 24.91 -3.26
N ARG A 143 6.10 24.10 -4.28
CA ARG A 143 7.04 23.07 -4.80
C ARG A 143 8.34 23.67 -5.35
N CYS A 144 8.29 24.88 -5.90
CA CYS A 144 9.45 25.60 -6.40
C CYS A 144 10.22 26.30 -5.27
N ASP A 145 9.50 27.00 -4.40
CA ASP A 145 10.08 27.92 -3.43
C ASP A 145 10.64 27.20 -2.20
N PHE A 146 9.98 26.13 -1.75
CA PHE A 146 10.35 25.43 -0.53
C PHE A 146 11.74 24.75 -0.59
N PRO A 147 12.13 24.05 -1.67
CA PRO A 147 13.48 23.51 -1.80
C PRO A 147 14.55 24.61 -1.89
N ASN A 148 14.25 25.73 -2.54
CA ASN A 148 15.15 26.88 -2.66
C ASN A 148 15.41 27.51 -1.30
N TRP A 149 14.34 27.79 -0.54
CA TRP A 149 14.44 28.29 0.82
C TRP A 149 15.22 27.34 1.74
N LEU A 150 14.96 26.02 1.69
CA LEU A 150 15.75 25.06 2.47
C LEU A 150 17.24 25.06 2.13
N GLY A 151 17.57 25.39 0.87
CA GLY A 151 18.95 25.61 0.44
C GLY A 151 19.64 26.80 1.12
N THR A 152 18.88 27.78 1.62
CA THR A 152 19.40 28.95 2.34
C THR A 152 19.69 28.69 3.82
N LEU A 153 19.12 27.63 4.40
CA LEU A 153 19.24 27.32 5.82
C LEU A 153 20.59 26.71 6.17
N SER A 154 21.02 26.90 7.42
CA SER A 154 22.17 26.17 7.96
C SER A 154 21.89 24.66 7.99
N PRO A 155 22.92 23.79 7.90
CA PRO A 155 22.72 22.33 7.87
C PRO A 155 21.87 21.80 9.04
N GLN A 156 22.04 22.37 10.24
CA GLN A 156 21.28 21.97 11.42
C GLN A 156 19.81 22.40 11.35
N LYS A 157 19.52 23.63 10.90
CA LYS A 157 18.14 24.11 10.74
C LYS A 157 17.42 23.37 9.61
N ARG A 158 18.12 23.13 8.50
CA ARG A 158 17.64 22.31 7.39
C ARG A 158 17.23 20.93 7.88
N GLN A 159 18.12 20.20 8.56
CA GLN A 159 17.81 18.86 9.07
C GLN A 159 16.58 18.86 10.00
N ILE A 160 16.42 19.89 10.83
CA ILE A 160 15.23 20.03 11.70
C ILE A 160 13.97 20.30 10.88
N ALA A 161 14.03 21.21 9.90
CA ALA A 161 12.92 21.54 9.02
C ALA A 161 12.46 20.32 8.21
N GLU A 162 13.39 19.55 7.64
CA GLU A 162 13.11 18.35 6.86
C GLU A 162 12.34 17.33 7.71
N ARG A 163 12.81 17.04 8.93
CA ARG A 163 12.17 16.05 9.81
C ARG A 163 10.80 16.49 10.30
N LEU A 164 10.64 17.77 10.64
CA LEU A 164 9.33 18.32 11.03
C LEU A 164 8.31 18.22 9.90
N ALA A 165 8.74 18.46 8.65
CA ALA A 165 7.87 18.43 7.50
C ALA A 165 7.50 17.00 7.05
N VAL A 166 8.32 15.99 7.37
CA VAL A 166 7.96 14.55 7.26
C VAL A 166 6.90 14.15 8.31
N GLY A 167 6.73 14.96 9.37
CA GLY A 167 5.73 14.74 10.42
C GLY A 167 6.31 14.25 11.75
N ASP A 168 7.63 14.22 11.92
CA ASP A 168 8.26 13.86 13.19
C ASP A 168 7.81 14.83 14.31
N THR A 169 7.54 14.27 15.49
CA THR A 169 7.19 15.06 16.67
C THR A 169 8.38 15.87 17.18
N THR A 170 8.11 16.95 17.93
CA THR A 170 9.15 17.78 18.55
C THR A 170 10.16 16.96 19.37
N SER A 171 9.69 15.89 20.04
CA SER A 171 10.53 15.00 20.85
C SER A 171 11.45 14.13 19.99
N GLU A 172 10.95 13.55 18.89
CA GLU A 172 11.73 12.74 17.95
C GLU A 172 12.78 13.59 17.21
N VAL A 173 12.42 14.82 16.86
CA VAL A 173 13.33 15.82 16.29
C VAL A 173 14.44 16.18 17.28
N ALA A 174 14.07 16.50 18.52
CA ALA A 174 15.02 16.83 19.58
C ALA A 174 16.05 15.72 19.81
N GLN A 175 15.59 14.46 19.91
CA GLN A 175 16.44 13.30 20.16
C GLN A 175 17.48 13.09 19.05
N THR A 176 17.07 13.16 17.79
CA THR A 176 17.97 12.83 16.66
C THR A 176 18.87 14.01 16.29
N CYS A 177 18.35 15.24 16.35
CA CYS A 177 19.12 16.45 16.06
C CYS A 177 19.96 16.91 17.27
N LYS A 178 19.91 16.16 18.38
CA LYS A 178 20.68 16.38 19.62
C LYS A 178 20.50 17.79 20.19
N VAL A 179 19.25 18.25 20.22
CA VAL A 179 18.85 19.54 20.79
C VAL A 179 17.74 19.33 21.81
N SER A 180 17.50 20.30 22.69
CA SER A 180 16.36 20.21 23.62
C SER A 180 15.03 20.38 22.87
N PRO A 181 13.92 19.79 23.36
CA PRO A 181 12.59 20.04 22.78
C PRO A 181 12.21 21.52 22.75
N GLY A 182 12.61 22.28 23.78
CA GLY A 182 12.43 23.73 23.83
C GLY A 182 13.17 24.46 22.70
N ARG A 183 14.39 24.01 22.35
CA ARG A 183 15.15 24.57 21.22
C ARG A 183 14.48 24.25 19.89
N VAL A 184 13.90 23.06 19.71
CA VAL A 184 13.11 22.74 18.50
C VAL A 184 11.92 23.69 18.36
N SER A 185 11.19 23.96 19.44
CA SER A 185 10.08 24.93 19.42
C SER A 185 10.52 26.36 19.09
N GLN A 186 11.71 26.78 19.53
CA GLN A 186 12.28 28.06 19.11
C GLN A 186 12.62 28.06 17.62
N ILE A 187 13.27 26.99 17.14
CA ILE A 187 13.66 26.86 15.73
C ILE A 187 12.42 26.85 14.83
N ARG A 188 11.28 26.29 15.25
CA ARG A 188 10.02 26.38 14.47
C ARG A 188 9.61 27.83 14.18
N ARG A 189 9.76 28.74 15.15
CA ARG A 189 9.51 30.17 14.94
C ARG A 189 10.56 30.80 14.03
N GLU A 190 11.85 30.50 14.28
CA GLU A 190 12.94 31.00 13.43
C GLU A 190 12.80 30.55 11.96
N LEU A 191 12.24 29.35 11.71
CA LEU A 191 11.96 28.85 10.37
C LEU A 191 10.77 29.57 9.74
N ASP A 192 9.70 29.82 10.50
CA ASP A 192 8.54 30.59 10.02
C ASP A 192 8.96 32.03 9.65
N ASP A 193 9.69 32.72 10.53
CA ASP A 193 10.21 34.06 10.28
C ASP A 193 11.08 34.10 9.01
N SER A 194 11.98 33.12 8.86
CA SER A 194 12.86 33.00 7.69
C SER A 194 12.10 32.70 6.40
N TRP A 195 11.02 31.91 6.47
CA TRP A 195 10.16 31.63 5.31
C TRP A 195 9.42 32.90 4.86
N GLN A 196 8.90 33.68 5.80
CA GLN A 196 8.25 34.95 5.49
C GLN A 196 9.24 35.96 4.89
N GLU A 197 10.47 36.02 5.40
CA GLU A 197 11.53 36.87 4.85
C GLU A 197 11.88 36.50 3.41
N PHE A 198 12.05 35.20 3.13
CA PHE A 198 12.33 34.68 1.79
C PHE A 198 11.27 35.10 0.75
N HIS A 199 9.99 35.06 1.11
CA HIS A 199 8.92 35.51 0.20
C HIS A 199 8.88 37.03 0.01
N ARG A 200 9.21 37.82 1.04
CA ARG A 200 9.28 39.29 0.91
C ARG A 200 10.39 39.72 -0.06
N GLU A 201 11.54 39.05 -0.02
CA GLU A 201 12.64 39.32 -0.94
C GLU A 201 12.27 38.99 -2.40
N LEU A 202 11.48 37.94 -2.63
CA LEU A 202 10.99 37.57 -3.97
C LEU A 202 9.98 38.58 -4.54
N GLU A 203 9.10 39.14 -3.70
CA GLU A 203 8.15 40.18 -4.12
C GLU A 203 8.85 41.49 -4.50
N ASP A 204 9.84 41.91 -3.72
CA ASP A 204 10.58 43.15 -3.97
C ASP A 204 11.50 43.04 -5.22
N TYR A 205 12.08 41.87 -5.48
CA TYR A 205 12.83 41.61 -6.72
C TYR A 205 11.93 41.64 -7.97
N SER A 206 10.73 41.07 -7.87
CA SER A 206 9.74 41.07 -8.96
C SER A 206 9.26 42.49 -9.27
N ARG A 207 8.98 43.30 -8.24
CA ARG A 207 8.60 44.72 -8.41
C ARG A 207 9.72 45.54 -9.05
N THR A 208 10.96 45.35 -8.63
CA THR A 208 12.12 46.11 -9.15
C THR A 208 12.40 45.77 -10.62
N THR A 209 12.24 44.51 -11.01
CA THR A 209 12.46 44.04 -12.39
C THR A 209 11.40 44.59 -13.36
N ILE A 210 10.15 44.70 -12.92
CA ILE A 210 9.06 45.28 -13.73
C ILE A 210 9.29 46.78 -13.95
N VAL A 211 9.78 47.51 -12.94
CA VAL A 211 10.06 48.96 -13.05
C VAL A 211 11.30 49.26 -13.93
N ALA A 212 12.27 48.35 -14.01
CA ALA A 212 13.47 48.52 -14.84
C ALA A 212 13.27 48.21 -16.33
N THR A 213 12.14 47.57 -16.71
CA THR A 213 11.86 47.11 -18.07
C THR A 213 10.68 47.85 -18.74
N GLY A 214 10.14 48.87 -18.08
CA GLY A 214 9.14 49.81 -18.62
C GLY A 214 9.73 51.18 -18.88
#